data_AF-A0A376NSM1-F1
#
_entry.id   AF-A0A376NSM1-F1
#
_cell.length_a   1.000
_cell.length_b   1.000
_cell.length_c   1.000
_cell.angle_alpha   90.00
_cell.angle_beta   90.00
_cell.angle_gamma   90.00
#
_symmetry.space_group_name_H-M   'P 1'
#
loop_
_entity.id
_entity.type
_entity.pdbx_description
1 polymer ?
#
loop_
_entity_poly.entity_id
_entity_poly.type
_entity_poly.pdbx_seq_one_letter_code
_entity_poly.pdbx_strand_id
1 'polypeptide(L)'
;MREKDYVVIIGSANIDVAGYSHESLNYADSNPGKIKFTPGGVGRNIAQNLALLGNKAWLLSAVGSDFYGQSLLTQTNQSGVYVDKCLIVPGENTSSYLSLLDNTGEMLVAINDMNISNAITAEYLAQHREFIQRAKVIVADCNISEEALAWILDNAANVPVFVDPVSAWKCVKVRDRLNQIHTLKPNRLEAET
;
A
#
# COMPACT_ATOMS: atom_id res chain seq x y z
N MET A 1 -30.39 8.75 -8.47
CA MET A 1 -29.07 8.96 -7.84
C MET A 1 -28.02 8.50 -8.83
N ARG A 2 -26.96 9.27 -9.11
CA ARG A 2 -25.84 8.74 -9.94
C ARG A 2 -25.26 7.54 -9.20
N GLU A 3 -25.14 6.40 -9.88
CA GLU A 3 -24.50 5.22 -9.31
C GLU A 3 -23.09 5.56 -8.85
N LYS A 4 -22.75 5.10 -7.65
CA LYS A 4 -21.37 5.12 -7.16
C LYS A 4 -20.58 4.11 -7.99
N ASP A 5 -19.65 4.57 -8.82
CA ASP A 5 -19.05 3.76 -9.89
C ASP A 5 -17.55 3.49 -9.71
N TYR A 6 -16.95 3.93 -8.59
CA TYR A 6 -15.53 3.73 -8.31
C TYR A 6 -15.24 3.28 -6.88
N VAL A 7 -14.08 2.64 -6.73
CA VAL A 7 -13.48 2.24 -5.46
C VAL A 7 -12.34 3.18 -5.14
N VAL A 8 -12.25 3.60 -3.88
CA VAL A 8 -11.11 4.35 -3.35
C VAL A 8 -10.26 3.42 -2.52
N ILE A 9 -8.97 3.37 -2.82
CA ILE A 9 -7.98 2.58 -2.11
C ILE A 9 -7.01 3.55 -1.43
N ILE A 10 -6.87 3.45 -0.11
CA ILE A 10 -5.99 4.29 0.71
C ILE A 10 -4.97 3.38 1.37
N GLY A 11 -3.70 3.48 0.97
CA GLY A 11 -2.72 2.50 1.42
C GLY A 11 -1.34 2.70 0.81
N SER A 12 -0.51 1.69 1.01
CA SER A 12 0.89 1.67 0.57
C SER A 12 1.06 1.47 -0.93
N ALA A 13 2.12 2.08 -1.47
CA ALA A 13 2.70 1.80 -2.77
C ALA A 13 4.23 1.85 -2.60
N ASN A 14 4.92 0.77 -2.96
CA ASN A 14 6.38 0.65 -2.78
C ASN A 14 7.05 0.01 -3.99
N ILE A 15 8.38 0.04 -4.01
CA ILE A 15 9.19 -0.77 -4.92
C ILE A 15 9.78 -1.95 -4.13
N ASP A 16 9.46 -3.17 -4.54
CA ASP A 16 10.13 -4.36 -4.05
C ASP A 16 11.43 -4.56 -4.83
N VAL A 17 12.55 -4.58 -4.12
CA VAL A 17 13.89 -4.82 -4.65
C VAL A 17 14.38 -6.16 -4.12
N ALA A 18 14.51 -7.14 -4.98
CA ALA A 18 14.93 -8.49 -4.60
C ALA A 18 16.25 -8.85 -5.29
N GLY A 19 17.28 -9.07 -4.48
CA GLY A 19 18.58 -9.60 -4.91
C GLY A 19 18.65 -11.11 -4.71
N TYR A 20 19.07 -11.83 -5.73
CA TYR A 20 19.22 -13.28 -5.72
C TYR A 20 20.67 -13.62 -6.02
N SER A 21 21.37 -14.28 -5.12
CA SER A 21 22.72 -14.77 -5.41
C SER A 21 22.66 -16.01 -6.30
N HIS A 22 23.66 -16.18 -7.18
CA HIS A 22 23.77 -17.40 -7.97
C HIS A 22 24.27 -18.59 -7.12
N GLU A 23 25.10 -18.31 -6.12
CA GLU A 23 25.69 -19.28 -5.19
C GLU A 23 25.42 -18.85 -3.74
N SER A 24 25.83 -19.66 -2.77
CA SER A 24 25.79 -19.27 -1.34
C SER A 24 26.52 -17.93 -1.12
N LEU A 25 25.93 -17.04 -0.32
CA LEU A 25 26.50 -15.72 -0.09
C LEU A 25 27.85 -15.77 0.64
N ASN A 26 28.84 -15.09 0.07
CA ASN A 26 30.03 -14.67 0.78
C ASN A 26 29.75 -13.33 1.47
N TYR A 27 29.56 -13.34 2.80
CA TYR A 27 29.25 -12.12 3.55
C TYR A 27 30.40 -11.11 3.49
N ALA A 28 30.04 -9.83 3.50
CA ALA A 28 30.96 -8.70 3.36
C ALA A 28 31.77 -8.67 2.03
N ASP A 29 31.31 -9.37 1.00
CA ASP A 29 31.89 -9.37 -0.35
C ASP A 29 30.82 -9.11 -1.43
N SER A 30 31.26 -8.85 -2.67
CA SER A 30 30.39 -8.69 -3.84
C SER A 30 30.00 -10.04 -4.43
N ASN A 31 28.71 -10.35 -4.44
CA ASN A 31 28.17 -11.64 -4.86
C ASN A 31 27.50 -11.52 -6.25
N PRO A 32 27.94 -12.29 -7.27
CA PRO A 32 27.24 -12.35 -8.55
C PRO A 32 25.80 -12.86 -8.41
N GLY A 33 24.87 -12.20 -9.10
CA GLY A 33 23.46 -12.50 -8.94
C GLY A 33 22.55 -11.73 -9.88
N LYS A 34 21.26 -11.73 -9.56
CA LYS A 34 20.21 -10.99 -10.27
C LYS A 34 19.49 -10.05 -9.31
N ILE A 35 19.18 -8.86 -9.77
CA ILE A 35 18.34 -7.90 -9.03
C ILE A 35 17.05 -7.70 -9.81
N LYS A 36 15.92 -7.79 -9.12
CA LYS A 36 14.60 -7.49 -9.68
C LYS A 36 13.98 -6.32 -8.94
N PHE A 37 13.37 -5.42 -9.70
CA PHE A 37 12.55 -4.32 -9.21
C PHE A 37 11.12 -4.63 -9.59
N THR A 38 10.19 -4.60 -8.64
CA THR A 38 8.78 -4.88 -8.89
C THR A 38 7.92 -3.83 -8.19
N PRO A 39 6.94 -3.22 -8.88
CA PRO A 39 5.92 -2.42 -8.23
C PRO A 39 5.16 -3.23 -7.18
N GLY A 40 5.20 -2.78 -5.94
CA GLY A 40 4.57 -3.40 -4.79
C GLY A 40 3.61 -2.47 -4.06
N GLY A 41 3.15 -2.94 -2.91
CA GLY A 41 2.34 -2.19 -1.96
C GLY A 41 0.94 -2.77 -1.90
N VAL A 42 0.44 -2.99 -0.69
CA VAL A 42 -0.85 -3.67 -0.50
C VAL A 42 -1.97 -2.88 -1.16
N GLY A 43 -2.09 -1.58 -0.85
CA GLY A 43 -3.04 -0.69 -1.50
C GLY A 43 -2.87 -0.63 -3.02
N ARG A 44 -1.64 -0.47 -3.51
CA ARG A 44 -1.35 -0.45 -4.95
C ARG A 44 -1.75 -1.74 -5.66
N ASN A 45 -1.46 -2.89 -5.07
CA ASN A 45 -1.78 -4.21 -5.65
C ASN A 45 -3.29 -4.48 -5.64
N ILE A 46 -4.00 -4.07 -4.59
CA ILE A 46 -5.47 -4.10 -4.57
C ILE A 46 -6.03 -3.24 -5.70
N ALA A 47 -5.56 -1.99 -5.81
CA ALA A 47 -6.02 -1.06 -6.85
C ALA A 47 -5.76 -1.61 -8.27
N GLN A 48 -4.58 -2.15 -8.51
CA GLN A 48 -4.22 -2.77 -9.80
C GLN A 48 -5.17 -3.93 -10.14
N ASN A 49 -5.40 -4.87 -9.21
CA ASN A 49 -6.28 -6.01 -9.47
C ASN A 49 -7.73 -5.57 -9.73
N LEU A 50 -8.22 -4.57 -9.01
CA LEU A 50 -9.55 -4.01 -9.27
C LEU A 50 -9.66 -3.41 -10.68
N ALA A 51 -8.63 -2.67 -11.12
CA ALA A 51 -8.57 -2.10 -12.46
C ALA A 51 -8.50 -3.19 -13.55
N LEU A 52 -7.70 -4.23 -13.36
CA LEU A 52 -7.62 -5.37 -14.27
C LEU A 52 -8.94 -6.15 -14.37
N LEU A 53 -9.74 -6.16 -13.31
CA LEU A 53 -11.09 -6.71 -13.30
C LEU A 53 -12.17 -5.76 -13.87
N GLY A 54 -11.77 -4.61 -14.42
CA GLY A 54 -12.67 -3.65 -15.07
C GLY A 54 -13.35 -2.65 -14.12
N ASN A 55 -12.92 -2.57 -12.85
CA ASN A 55 -13.45 -1.59 -11.91
C ASN A 55 -12.67 -0.28 -11.98
N LYS A 56 -13.35 0.86 -11.80
CA LYS A 56 -12.68 2.15 -11.64
C LYS A 56 -12.06 2.22 -10.25
N ALA A 57 -10.73 2.25 -10.18
CA ALA A 57 -9.97 2.24 -8.94
C ALA A 57 -9.12 3.52 -8.82
N TRP A 58 -9.34 4.30 -7.76
CA TRP A 58 -8.47 5.42 -7.38
C TRP A 58 -7.56 5.01 -6.24
N LEU A 59 -6.25 5.20 -6.43
CA LEU A 59 -5.26 5.03 -5.38
C LEU A 59 -4.94 6.38 -4.74
N LEU A 60 -5.06 6.44 -3.42
CA LEU A 60 -4.53 7.49 -2.56
C LEU A 60 -3.38 6.87 -1.77
N SER A 61 -2.15 7.13 -2.21
CA SER A 61 -0.90 6.66 -1.60
C SER A 61 0.07 7.83 -1.50
N ALA A 62 1.23 7.62 -0.88
CA ALA A 62 2.36 8.54 -0.92
C ALA A 62 3.55 7.91 -1.67
N VAL A 63 4.25 8.71 -2.46
CA VAL A 63 5.53 8.38 -3.11
C VAL A 63 6.50 9.54 -2.95
N GLY A 64 7.80 9.28 -3.05
CA GLY A 64 8.82 10.31 -3.03
C GLY A 64 8.85 11.08 -4.34
N SER A 65 9.56 12.21 -4.36
CA SER A 65 9.85 12.97 -5.59
C SER A 65 11.00 12.37 -6.40
N ASP A 66 11.30 11.09 -6.20
CA ASP A 66 12.42 10.37 -6.81
C ASP A 66 12.01 9.63 -8.10
N PHE A 67 13.01 9.06 -8.79
CA PHE A 67 12.78 8.29 -10.01
C PHE A 67 11.84 7.10 -9.78
N TYR A 68 11.97 6.43 -8.63
CA TYR A 68 11.16 5.27 -8.28
C TYR A 68 9.68 5.63 -8.10
N GLY A 69 9.39 6.77 -7.49
CA GLY A 69 8.02 7.27 -7.31
C GLY A 69 7.36 7.56 -8.65
N GLN A 70 8.06 8.29 -9.52
CA GLN A 70 7.55 8.57 -10.86
C GLN A 70 7.32 7.27 -11.67
N SER A 71 8.26 6.33 -11.60
CA SER A 71 8.13 5.04 -12.29
C SER A 71 6.97 4.21 -11.74
N LEU A 72 6.82 4.16 -10.41
CA LEU A 72 5.75 3.43 -9.73
C LEU A 72 4.37 3.96 -10.09
N LEU A 73 4.18 5.29 -10.06
CA LEU A 73 2.92 5.92 -10.45
C LEU A 73 2.62 5.69 -11.93
N THR A 74 3.62 5.80 -12.80
CA THR A 74 3.47 5.57 -14.25
C THR A 74 3.01 4.13 -14.54
N GLN A 75 3.70 3.13 -13.98
CA GLN A 75 3.34 1.71 -14.16
C GLN A 75 1.98 1.37 -13.56
N THR A 76 1.64 1.97 -12.42
CA THR A 76 0.33 1.81 -11.78
C THR A 76 -0.77 2.42 -12.64
N ASN A 77 -0.54 3.59 -13.23
CA ASN A 77 -1.50 4.21 -14.14
C ASN A 77 -1.70 3.42 -15.43
N GLN A 78 -0.62 2.88 -16.00
CA GLN A 78 -0.68 2.00 -17.18
C GLN A 78 -1.52 0.74 -16.95
N SER A 79 -1.67 0.30 -15.69
CA SER A 79 -2.55 -0.83 -15.33
C SER A 79 -4.03 -0.45 -15.18
N GLY A 80 -4.41 0.80 -15.47
CA GLY A 80 -5.79 1.28 -15.40
C GLY A 80 -6.19 1.91 -14.07
N VAL A 81 -5.25 2.09 -13.14
CA VAL A 81 -5.48 2.74 -11.84
C VAL A 81 -5.35 4.26 -11.98
N TYR A 82 -6.29 5.00 -11.40
CA TYR A 82 -6.17 6.44 -11.30
C TYR A 82 -5.27 6.81 -10.12
N VAL A 83 -4.23 7.58 -10.39
CA VAL A 83 -3.17 7.95 -9.42
C VAL A 83 -3.02 9.47 -9.27
N ASP A 84 -3.91 10.26 -9.86
CA ASP A 84 -3.90 11.73 -9.81
C ASP A 84 -4.08 12.30 -8.39
N LYS A 85 -4.45 11.44 -7.43
CA LYS A 85 -4.58 11.80 -6.02
C LYS A 85 -3.41 11.34 -5.16
N CYS A 86 -2.47 10.54 -5.66
CA CYS A 86 -1.30 10.15 -4.88
C CYS A 86 -0.48 11.38 -4.48
N LEU A 87 -0.04 11.41 -3.22
CA LEU A 87 0.83 12.44 -2.69
C LEU A 87 2.26 12.21 -3.20
N ILE A 88 2.88 13.26 -3.75
CA ILE A 88 4.31 13.29 -4.03
C ILE A 88 4.96 14.11 -2.91
N VAL A 89 5.78 13.46 -2.09
CA VAL A 89 6.42 14.08 -0.92
C VAL A 89 7.80 14.62 -1.32
N PRO A 90 8.00 15.95 -1.36
CA PRO A 90 9.27 16.54 -1.81
C PRO A 90 10.43 16.18 -0.88
N GLY A 91 11.54 15.74 -1.45
CA GLY A 91 12.77 15.44 -0.70
C GLY A 91 12.80 14.08 0.01
N GLU A 92 11.70 13.32 -0.05
CA GLU A 92 11.62 11.95 0.46
C GLU A 92 11.87 10.92 -0.65
N ASN A 93 12.30 9.73 -0.25
CA ASN A 93 12.42 8.57 -1.13
C ASN A 93 11.10 7.79 -1.17
N THR A 94 10.78 7.21 -2.32
CA THR A 94 9.66 6.28 -2.45
C THR A 94 9.93 5.03 -1.63
N SER A 95 8.89 4.54 -0.94
CA SER A 95 9.06 3.36 -0.09
C SER A 95 9.60 2.18 -0.87
N SER A 96 10.52 1.45 -0.23
CA SER A 96 11.23 0.34 -0.83
C SER A 96 11.38 -0.81 0.15
N TYR A 97 11.17 -2.02 -0.33
CA TYR A 97 11.44 -3.25 0.42
C TYR A 97 12.61 -3.97 -0.24
N LEU A 98 13.78 -3.89 0.38
CA LEU A 98 14.99 -4.53 -0.13
C LEU A 98 15.14 -5.90 0.52
N SER A 99 15.15 -6.96 -0.26
CA SER A 99 15.35 -8.34 0.20
C SER A 99 16.55 -8.97 -0.48
N LEU A 100 17.33 -9.73 0.29
CA LEU A 100 18.43 -10.54 -0.20
C LEU A 100 18.09 -12.00 0.02
N LEU A 101 18.06 -12.76 -1.07
CA LEU A 101 17.74 -14.18 -1.11
C LEU A 101 18.98 -14.97 -1.53
N ASP A 102 19.10 -16.18 -0.99
CA ASP A 102 20.18 -17.09 -1.36
C ASP A 102 19.93 -17.79 -2.72
N ASN A 103 20.82 -18.69 -3.09
CA ASN A 103 20.75 -19.46 -4.33
C ASN A 103 19.60 -20.49 -4.38
N THR A 104 18.91 -20.73 -3.26
CA THR A 104 17.71 -21.57 -3.18
C THR A 104 16.41 -20.75 -3.29
N GLY A 105 16.50 -19.42 -3.13
CA GLY A 105 15.37 -18.52 -3.09
C GLY A 105 14.79 -18.32 -1.69
N GLU A 106 15.47 -18.78 -0.65
CA GLU A 106 15.14 -18.48 0.75
C GLU A 106 15.57 -17.04 1.08
N MET A 107 14.70 -16.30 1.78
CA MET A 107 15.00 -14.93 2.20
C MET A 107 15.92 -14.94 3.43
N LEU A 108 17.08 -14.30 3.32
CA LEU A 108 18.05 -14.22 4.40
C LEU A 108 17.89 -12.96 5.25
N VAL A 109 17.79 -11.80 4.58
CA VAL A 109 17.67 -10.50 5.25
C VAL A 109 16.87 -9.52 4.39
N ALA A 110 16.19 -8.59 5.03
CA ALA A 110 15.51 -7.50 4.36
C ALA A 110 15.60 -6.18 5.13
N ILE A 111 15.54 -5.08 4.40
CA ILE A 111 15.36 -3.72 4.92
C ILE A 111 14.01 -3.23 4.44
N ASN A 112 13.21 -2.76 5.40
CA ASN A 112 11.88 -2.23 5.15
C ASN A 112 11.86 -0.70 5.34
N ASP A 113 11.93 0.05 4.24
CA ASP A 113 11.82 1.51 4.25
C ASP A 113 10.44 1.93 3.73
N MET A 114 9.46 1.97 4.65
CA MET A 114 8.05 2.27 4.33
C MET A 114 7.51 3.52 5.03
N ASN A 115 8.40 4.35 5.60
CA ASN A 115 8.02 5.50 6.44
C ASN A 115 7.20 6.56 5.70
N ILE A 116 7.38 6.70 4.39
CA ILE A 116 6.62 7.67 3.59
C ILE A 116 5.10 7.42 3.62
N SER A 117 4.65 6.21 3.95
CA SER A 117 3.21 5.92 4.14
C SER A 117 2.59 6.75 5.28
N ASN A 118 3.40 7.23 6.23
CA ASN A 118 2.96 8.14 7.29
C ASN A 118 2.62 9.55 6.77
N ALA A 119 3.04 9.91 5.54
CA ALA A 119 2.65 11.16 4.91
C ALA A 119 1.17 11.15 4.45
N ILE A 120 0.53 9.97 4.43
CA ILE A 120 -0.92 9.84 4.23
C ILE A 120 -1.61 10.20 5.56
N THR A 121 -1.64 11.48 5.90
CA THR A 121 -2.19 11.96 7.16
C THR A 121 -3.70 12.18 7.10
N ALA A 122 -4.32 12.35 8.27
CA ALA A 122 -5.72 12.75 8.37
C ALA A 122 -6.01 14.07 7.63
N GLU A 123 -5.07 15.02 7.66
CA GLU A 123 -5.19 16.32 6.97
C GLU A 123 -5.18 16.15 5.45
N TYR A 124 -4.28 15.30 4.93
CA TYR A 124 -4.26 14.96 3.50
C TYR A 124 -5.57 14.29 3.08
N LEU A 125 -6.04 13.31 3.85
CA LEU A 125 -7.31 12.64 3.56
C LEU A 125 -8.52 13.59 3.64
N ALA A 126 -8.49 14.55 4.56
CA ALA A 126 -9.53 15.57 4.70
C ALA A 126 -9.67 16.46 3.46
N GLN A 127 -8.58 16.72 2.74
CA GLN A 127 -8.61 17.45 1.45
C GLN A 127 -9.39 16.68 0.36
N HIS A 128 -9.54 15.36 0.52
CA HIS A 128 -10.26 14.48 -0.40
C HIS A 128 -11.57 13.94 0.18
N ARG A 129 -12.05 14.49 1.31
CA ARG A 129 -13.20 13.96 2.05
C ARG A 129 -14.44 13.72 1.19
N GLU A 130 -14.89 14.73 0.44
CA GLU A 130 -16.10 14.58 -0.40
C GLU A 130 -15.95 13.49 -1.46
N PHE A 131 -14.75 13.35 -2.02
CA PHE A 131 -14.46 12.32 -3.01
C PHE A 131 -14.51 10.93 -2.35
N ILE A 132 -13.82 10.75 -1.22
CA ILE A 132 -13.82 9.49 -0.46
C ILE A 132 -15.25 9.08 -0.06
N GLN A 133 -16.08 10.02 0.43
CA GLN A 133 -17.45 9.76 0.86
C GLN A 133 -18.44 9.44 -0.28
N ARG A 134 -18.08 9.77 -1.53
CA ARG A 134 -18.87 9.46 -2.72
C ARG A 134 -18.49 8.13 -3.36
N ALA A 135 -17.42 7.48 -2.91
CA ALA A 135 -17.00 6.18 -3.40
C ALA A 135 -18.06 5.11 -3.16
N LYS A 136 -18.02 4.06 -4.00
CA LYS A 136 -18.82 2.83 -3.82
C LYS A 136 -18.32 2.03 -2.62
N VAL A 137 -17.00 1.94 -2.49
CA VAL A 137 -16.28 1.20 -1.43
C VAL A 137 -15.00 1.98 -1.11
N ILE A 138 -14.62 1.98 0.17
CA ILE A 138 -13.29 2.38 0.61
C ILE A 138 -12.52 1.12 0.98
N VAL A 139 -11.32 0.96 0.45
CA VAL A 139 -10.38 -0.07 0.88
C VAL A 139 -9.20 0.61 1.56
N ALA A 140 -8.86 0.20 2.77
CA ALA A 140 -7.69 0.68 3.50
C ALA A 140 -6.76 -0.47 3.85
N ASP A 141 -5.45 -0.23 3.87
CA ASP A 141 -4.47 -1.18 4.41
C ASP A 141 -3.83 -0.62 5.69
N CYS A 142 -3.37 -1.50 6.58
CA CYS A 142 -2.78 -1.09 7.86
C CYS A 142 -1.30 -0.61 7.77
N ASN A 143 -0.77 -0.32 6.58
CA ASN A 143 0.53 0.35 6.45
C ASN A 143 0.47 1.82 6.83
N ILE A 144 -0.67 2.49 6.67
CA ILE A 144 -0.84 3.90 7.04
C ILE A 144 -0.94 4.08 8.56
N SER A 145 -0.84 5.32 9.05
CA SER A 145 -0.87 5.59 10.50
C SER A 145 -2.22 5.23 11.13
N GLU A 146 -2.23 4.98 12.43
CA GLU A 146 -3.46 4.75 13.19
C GLU A 146 -4.39 5.96 13.13
N GLU A 147 -3.84 7.19 13.15
CA GLU A 147 -4.64 8.42 13.03
C GLU A 147 -5.32 8.50 11.65
N ALA A 148 -4.63 8.11 10.58
CA ALA A 148 -5.22 8.08 9.24
C ALA A 148 -6.33 7.01 9.13
N LEU A 149 -6.12 5.82 9.69
CA LEU A 149 -7.14 4.77 9.76
C LEU A 149 -8.36 5.23 10.56
N ALA A 150 -8.15 5.82 11.73
CA ALA A 150 -9.20 6.40 12.55
C ALA A 150 -9.98 7.47 11.77
N TRP A 151 -9.28 8.37 11.07
CA TRP A 151 -9.92 9.38 10.25
C TRP A 151 -10.81 8.77 9.16
N ILE A 152 -10.34 7.73 8.46
CA ILE A 152 -11.12 7.02 7.44
C ILE A 152 -12.41 6.46 8.05
N LEU A 153 -12.30 5.74 9.16
CA LEU A 153 -13.43 5.09 9.82
C LEU A 153 -14.45 6.11 10.38
N ASP A 154 -13.96 7.23 10.91
CA ASP A 154 -14.81 8.30 11.45
C ASP A 154 -15.47 9.15 10.34
N ASN A 155 -14.95 9.10 9.11
CA ASN A 155 -15.41 9.93 7.99
C ASN A 155 -15.97 9.16 6.78
N ALA A 156 -16.07 7.83 6.84
CA ALA A 156 -16.58 7.00 5.75
C ALA A 156 -18.07 7.25 5.41
N ALA A 157 -18.82 7.96 6.28
CA ALA A 157 -20.26 8.16 6.16
C ALA A 157 -20.99 6.81 6.00
N ASN A 158 -21.71 6.60 4.89
CA ASN A 158 -22.41 5.35 4.57
C ASN A 158 -21.64 4.47 3.57
N VAL A 159 -20.35 4.76 3.32
CA VAL A 159 -19.53 3.96 2.42
C VAL A 159 -18.98 2.75 3.19
N PRO A 160 -19.16 1.51 2.72
CA PRO A 160 -18.57 0.36 3.39
C PRO A 160 -17.04 0.42 3.31
N VAL A 161 -16.40 0.25 4.47
CA VAL A 161 -14.94 0.23 4.60
C VAL A 161 -14.45 -1.21 4.69
N PHE A 162 -13.55 -1.57 3.77
CA PHE A 162 -12.84 -2.83 3.73
C PHE A 162 -11.42 -2.59 4.23
N VAL A 163 -10.93 -3.45 5.11
CA VAL A 163 -9.59 -3.31 5.69
C VAL A 163 -8.77 -4.57 5.44
N ASP A 164 -7.59 -4.39 4.85
CA ASP A 164 -6.53 -5.39 4.85
C ASP A 164 -5.59 -5.15 6.05
N PRO A 165 -5.47 -6.11 6.99
CA PRO A 165 -4.66 -5.92 8.19
C PRO A 165 -3.14 -5.95 7.95
N VAL A 166 -2.69 -6.43 6.78
CA VAL A 166 -1.29 -6.51 6.32
C VAL A 166 -0.39 -7.46 7.12
N SER A 167 -0.37 -7.35 8.44
CA SER A 167 0.40 -8.22 9.35
C SER A 167 -0.11 -8.14 10.78
N ALA A 168 0.23 -9.13 11.61
CA ALA A 168 -0.11 -9.16 13.03
C ALA A 168 0.42 -7.95 13.82
N TRP A 169 1.55 -7.38 13.40
CA TRP A 169 2.08 -6.15 14.00
C TRP A 169 1.24 -4.91 13.66
N LYS A 170 0.66 -4.87 12.45
CA LYS A 170 -0.06 -3.69 11.93
C LYS A 170 -1.55 -3.74 12.21
N CYS A 171 -2.14 -4.92 12.33
CA CYS A 171 -3.58 -5.09 12.55
C CYS A 171 -4.08 -4.48 13.87
N VAL A 172 -3.19 -4.36 14.87
CA VAL A 172 -3.51 -3.79 16.18
C VAL A 172 -4.08 -2.38 16.10
N LYS A 173 -3.72 -1.61 15.05
CA LYS A 173 -4.19 -0.24 14.79
C LYS A 173 -5.71 -0.13 14.60
N VAL A 174 -6.40 -1.22 14.26
CA VAL A 174 -7.85 -1.23 14.02
C VAL A 174 -8.63 -2.05 15.04
N ARG A 175 -7.95 -2.65 16.03
CA ARG A 175 -8.53 -3.59 17.00
C ARG A 175 -9.72 -2.99 17.76
N ASP A 176 -9.62 -1.75 18.19
CA ASP A 176 -10.65 -1.10 19.00
C ASP A 176 -11.77 -0.46 18.14
N ARG A 177 -11.73 -0.65 16.82
CA ARG A 177 -12.65 -0.03 15.84
C ARG A 177 -13.28 -1.03 14.87
N LEU A 178 -13.22 -2.34 15.18
CA LEU A 178 -13.75 -3.40 14.32
C LEU A 178 -15.24 -3.23 13.98
N ASN A 179 -16.02 -2.63 14.87
CA ASN A 179 -17.44 -2.33 14.65
C ASN A 179 -17.71 -1.29 13.55
N GLN A 180 -16.70 -0.50 13.14
CA GLN A 180 -16.79 0.47 12.04
C GLN A 180 -16.37 -0.14 10.69
N ILE A 181 -15.81 -1.35 10.68
CA ILE A 181 -15.30 -2.02 9.49
C ILE A 181 -16.38 -2.93 8.92
N HIS A 182 -16.75 -2.70 7.65
CA HIS A 182 -17.71 -3.57 6.96
C HIS A 182 -17.12 -4.96 6.68
N THR A 183 -15.84 -5.02 6.29
CA THR A 183 -15.17 -6.30 6.01
C THR A 183 -13.70 -6.20 6.35
N LEU A 184 -13.24 -7.10 7.22
CA LEU A 184 -11.84 -7.32 7.53
C LEU A 184 -11.36 -8.56 6.78
N LYS A 185 -10.18 -8.53 6.16
CA LYS A 185 -9.59 -9.70 5.50
C LYS A 185 -8.32 -10.18 6.22
N PRO A 186 -8.39 -10.70 7.44
CA PRO A 186 -7.19 -11.19 8.12
C PRO A 186 -6.74 -12.54 7.56
N ASN A 187 -5.45 -12.86 7.69
CA ASN A 187 -5.00 -14.25 7.77
C ASN A 187 -5.17 -14.78 9.21
N ARG A 188 -4.77 -16.04 9.46
CA ARG A 188 -4.93 -16.67 10.77
C ARG A 188 -4.24 -15.89 11.91
N LEU A 189 -2.98 -15.53 11.71
CA LEU A 189 -2.19 -14.86 12.75
C LEU A 189 -2.73 -13.45 13.05
N GLU A 190 -3.12 -12.72 12.01
CA GLU A 190 -3.77 -11.41 12.14
C GLU A 190 -5.11 -11.49 12.89
N ALA A 191 -5.88 -12.57 12.70
CA ALA A 191 -7.17 -12.77 13.36
C ALA A 191 -7.04 -13.20 14.84
N GLU A 192 -5.93 -13.85 15.20
CA GLU A 192 -5.62 -14.27 16.57
C GLU A 192 -5.03 -13.12 17.42
N THR A 193 -4.68 -11.99 16.80
CA THR A 193 -4.00 -10.83 17.42
C THR A 193 -4.97 -9.71 17.78
#